data_AF-A0A964VWD8-F1
#
_entry.id   AF-A0A964VWD8-F1
#
_cell.length_a   1.000
_cell.length_b   1.000
_cell.length_c   1.000
_cell.angle_alpha   90.00
_cell.angle_beta   90.00
_cell.angle_gamma   90.00
#
_symmetry.space_group_name_H-M   'P 1'
#
loop_
_entity.id
_entity.type
_entity.pdbx_description
1 polymer ?
#
loop_
_entity_poly.entity_id
_entity_poly.type
_entity_poly.pdbx_seq_one_letter_code
_entity_poly.pdbx_strand_id
1 'polypeptide(L)'
;MTLRKAILSVVIIAAFIASHFIQGSLNHDRETFGLTRTAIISNAPPILAFTTVALGGFRGLIANTLWIRTTELQEDGKYFEAVQLADWITKLQPHFTSVWVHQAWNMAYNISVKFPNPEDRWLWVQRAIELLRDEGMRYNPHEALMYRELGWIFQHKMGAYLDDAHMTYKARWARQIEDIIPGGRPDYATLLKPDTAATSNRVAIMVSKFKLVPSIMKEVDDKYGPLEWRLPESHAVYWSYRGLGESKKEADRAPLRRVVFQSMLTAFQRGRLYTNIATRSIELGPNLNIVAKTSKAYEDMMADDEKMADHFAKGHKNFLRDAVYFLYTSNREKEAAQWWAYCQKKYADQLGDQAGMSLETFAVAKVSEDANETSTDRIKVIITGLLAQGFFS
;
A
#
# COMPACT_ATOMS: atom_id res chain seq x y z
N MET A 1 -56.98 -3.82 23.01
CA MET A 1 -56.17 -4.50 21.96
C MET A 1 -57.09 -5.44 21.19
N THR A 2 -57.14 -5.40 19.85
CA THR A 2 -58.04 -6.29 19.08
C THR A 2 -57.60 -7.75 19.22
N LEU A 3 -58.54 -8.71 19.22
CA LEU A 3 -58.26 -10.16 19.37
C LEU A 3 -57.15 -10.64 18.41
N ARG A 4 -57.13 -10.12 17.18
CA ARG A 4 -56.07 -10.37 16.20
C ARG A 4 -54.69 -9.93 16.67
N LYS A 5 -54.56 -8.75 17.30
CA LYS A 5 -53.29 -8.25 17.86
C LYS A 5 -52.84 -9.08 19.06
N ALA A 6 -53.77 -9.60 19.86
CA ALA A 6 -53.46 -10.50 20.98
C ALA A 6 -52.90 -11.84 20.50
N ILE A 7 -53.56 -12.46 19.52
CA ILE A 7 -53.11 -13.73 18.91
C ILE A 7 -51.72 -13.56 18.29
N LEU A 8 -51.50 -12.49 17.51
CA LEU A 8 -50.20 -12.21 16.91
C LEU A 8 -49.10 -12.01 17.97
N SER A 9 -49.41 -11.33 19.08
CA SER A 9 -48.45 -11.12 20.17
C SER A 9 -48.06 -12.44 20.83
N VAL A 10 -49.03 -13.33 21.08
CA VAL A 10 -48.78 -14.67 21.64
C VAL A 10 -47.95 -15.51 20.69
N VAL A 11 -48.25 -15.49 19.38
CA VAL A 11 -47.47 -16.21 18.36
C VAL A 11 -46.02 -15.72 18.30
N ILE A 12 -45.81 -14.39 18.36
CA ILE A 12 -44.46 -13.82 18.40
C ILE A 12 -43.70 -14.28 19.64
N ILE A 13 -44.32 -14.24 20.82
CA ILE A 13 -43.71 -14.68 22.08
C ILE A 13 -43.37 -16.18 22.00
N ALA A 14 -44.29 -17.01 21.53
CA ALA A 14 -44.06 -18.44 21.35
C ALA A 14 -42.92 -18.73 20.36
N ALA A 15 -42.84 -17.98 19.26
CA ALA A 15 -41.74 -18.09 18.29
C ALA A 15 -40.39 -17.69 18.89
N PHE A 16 -40.32 -16.65 19.72
CA PHE A 16 -39.09 -16.28 20.43
C PHE A 16 -38.66 -17.34 21.44
N ILE A 17 -39.60 -17.92 22.20
CA ILE A 17 -39.32 -19.00 23.15
C ILE A 17 -38.81 -20.25 22.41
N ALA A 18 -39.48 -20.67 21.33
CA ALA A 18 -39.04 -21.80 20.51
C ALA A 18 -37.65 -21.54 19.90
N SER A 19 -37.41 -20.32 19.38
CA SER A 19 -36.11 -19.93 18.86
C SER A 19 -35.03 -20.00 19.93
N HIS A 20 -35.30 -19.63 21.19
CA HIS A 20 -34.34 -19.70 22.28
C HIS A 20 -33.87 -21.14 22.55
N PHE A 21 -34.80 -22.11 22.59
CA PHE A 21 -34.45 -23.51 22.79
C PHE A 21 -33.70 -24.13 21.60
N ILE A 22 -34.03 -23.73 20.37
CA ILE A 22 -33.36 -24.21 19.15
C ILE A 22 -31.96 -23.58 18.99
N GLN A 23 -31.77 -22.35 19.48
CA GLN A 23 -30.50 -21.61 19.35
C GLN A 23 -29.32 -22.36 19.98
N GLY A 24 -29.52 -23.06 21.10
CA GLY A 24 -28.47 -23.83 21.77
C GLY A 24 -27.91 -24.95 20.88
N SER A 25 -28.81 -25.74 20.27
CA SER A 25 -28.42 -26.81 19.33
C SER A 25 -27.76 -26.23 18.09
N LEU A 26 -28.34 -25.17 17.49
CA LEU A 26 -27.78 -24.55 16.29
C LEU A 26 -26.39 -23.95 16.53
N ASN A 27 -26.13 -23.39 17.72
CA ASN A 27 -24.80 -22.88 18.07
C ASN A 27 -23.80 -24.03 18.24
N HIS A 28 -24.19 -25.13 18.89
CA HIS A 28 -23.37 -26.33 19.03
C HIS A 28 -23.03 -26.95 17.66
N ASP A 29 -24.01 -27.08 16.77
CA ASP A 29 -23.81 -27.60 15.42
C ASP A 29 -22.90 -26.68 14.60
N ARG A 30 -23.08 -25.35 14.73
CA ARG A 30 -22.22 -24.36 14.07
C ARG A 30 -20.76 -24.46 14.50
N GLU A 31 -20.49 -24.69 15.78
CA GLU A 31 -19.14 -24.93 16.31
C GLU A 31 -18.58 -26.26 15.79
N THR A 32 -19.36 -27.34 15.88
CA THR A 32 -18.96 -28.70 15.51
C THR A 32 -18.61 -28.80 14.01
N PHE A 33 -19.41 -28.18 13.16
CA PHE A 33 -19.21 -28.20 11.71
C PHE A 33 -18.33 -27.04 11.19
N GLY A 34 -17.84 -26.16 12.08
CA GLY A 34 -17.05 -24.99 11.68
C GLY A 34 -17.80 -24.03 10.75
N LEU A 35 -19.14 -24.02 10.80
CA LEU A 35 -20.01 -23.26 9.88
C LEU A 35 -20.01 -21.76 10.18
N THR A 36 -19.47 -21.36 11.32
CA THR A 36 -19.28 -19.97 11.70
C THR A 36 -17.80 -19.65 11.84
N ARG A 37 -17.33 -18.64 11.09
CA ARG A 37 -16.03 -17.97 11.35
C ARG A 37 -15.97 -17.29 12.72
N THR A 38 -17.09 -17.21 13.43
CA THR A 38 -17.18 -16.77 14.82
C THR A 38 -17.10 -18.00 15.73
N ALA A 39 -15.90 -18.50 15.98
CA ALA A 39 -15.67 -18.99 17.34
C ALA A 39 -16.09 -17.83 18.25
N ILE A 40 -16.94 -18.07 19.24
CA ILE A 40 -17.23 -17.08 20.27
C ILE A 40 -15.86 -16.69 20.82
N ILE A 41 -15.33 -15.54 20.39
CA ILE A 41 -14.04 -15.08 20.85
C ILE A 41 -14.32 -14.81 22.32
N SER A 42 -13.80 -15.67 23.19
CA SER A 42 -13.92 -15.52 24.65
C SER A 42 -13.35 -14.19 25.14
N ASN A 43 -12.62 -13.47 24.25
CA ASN A 43 -12.12 -12.10 24.38
C ASN A 43 -12.57 -11.17 23.23
N ALA A 44 -13.74 -11.38 22.61
CA ALA A 44 -14.28 -10.42 21.65
C ALA A 44 -14.39 -9.05 22.34
N PRO A 45 -13.89 -7.96 21.73
CA PRO A 45 -14.15 -6.61 22.22
C PRO A 45 -15.65 -6.45 22.55
N PRO A 46 -16.02 -5.79 23.66
CA PRO A 46 -17.41 -5.69 24.12
C PRO A 46 -18.40 -5.27 23.03
N ILE A 47 -17.93 -4.46 22.07
CA ILE A 47 -18.71 -4.03 20.92
C ILE A 47 -19.14 -5.17 19.99
N LEU A 48 -18.30 -6.19 19.77
CA LEU A 48 -18.62 -7.35 18.94
C LEU A 48 -19.59 -8.30 19.62
N ALA A 49 -19.44 -8.48 20.94
CA ALA A 49 -20.40 -9.23 21.73
C ALA A 49 -21.77 -8.54 21.69
N PHE A 50 -21.81 -7.21 21.87
CA PHE A 50 -23.03 -6.42 21.75
C PHE A 50 -23.66 -6.52 20.35
N THR A 51 -22.90 -6.30 19.27
CA THR A 51 -23.46 -6.31 17.91
C THR A 51 -23.87 -7.70 17.44
N THR A 52 -23.17 -8.76 17.86
CA THR A 52 -23.47 -10.13 17.44
C THR A 52 -24.60 -10.76 18.25
N VAL A 53 -24.64 -10.51 19.56
CA VAL A 53 -25.60 -11.15 20.48
C VAL A 53 -26.89 -10.32 20.63
N ALA A 54 -26.80 -8.99 20.73
CA ALA A 54 -27.97 -8.13 20.97
C ALA A 54 -28.75 -7.79 19.69
N LEU A 55 -28.08 -7.67 18.54
CA LEU A 55 -28.73 -7.26 17.28
C LEU A 55 -29.02 -8.44 16.34
N GLY A 56 -28.38 -9.59 16.52
CA GLY A 56 -28.64 -10.82 15.75
C GLY A 56 -28.76 -10.59 14.24
N GLY A 57 -29.90 -11.02 13.67
CA GLY A 57 -30.21 -10.84 12.24
C GLY A 57 -30.46 -9.39 11.79
N PHE A 58 -30.73 -8.46 12.71
CA PHE A 58 -31.01 -7.06 12.39
C PHE A 58 -29.75 -6.24 12.09
N ARG A 59 -28.55 -6.77 12.34
CA ARG A 59 -27.27 -6.07 12.08
C ARG A 59 -27.17 -5.53 10.65
N GLY A 60 -27.67 -6.28 9.66
CA GLY A 60 -27.61 -5.89 8.26
C GLY A 60 -28.56 -4.73 7.94
N LEU A 61 -29.76 -4.73 8.53
CA LEU A 61 -30.73 -3.65 8.38
C LEU A 61 -30.21 -2.35 9.01
N ILE A 62 -29.63 -2.44 10.20
CA ILE A 62 -29.02 -1.28 10.87
C ILE A 62 -27.84 -0.75 10.05
N ALA A 63 -26.97 -1.63 9.54
CA ALA A 63 -25.87 -1.24 8.67
C ALA A 63 -26.39 -0.50 7.42
N ASN A 64 -27.45 -0.99 6.77
CA ASN A 64 -28.05 -0.31 5.62
C ASN A 64 -28.61 1.07 5.96
N THR A 65 -29.29 1.23 7.10
CA THR A 65 -29.75 2.56 7.55
C THR A 65 -28.58 3.50 7.83
N LEU A 66 -27.51 3.01 8.46
CA LEU A 66 -26.30 3.80 8.69
C LEU A 66 -25.62 4.19 7.38
N TRP A 67 -25.61 3.32 6.36
CA TRP A 67 -25.12 3.66 5.03
C TRP A 67 -25.88 4.83 4.41
N ILE A 68 -27.22 4.76 4.40
CA ILE A 68 -28.07 5.85 3.90
C ILE A 68 -27.74 7.16 4.62
N ARG A 69 -27.70 7.12 5.95
CA ARG A 69 -27.43 8.31 6.76
C ARG A 69 -26.02 8.87 6.56
N THR A 70 -25.02 8.00 6.41
CA THR A 70 -23.64 8.39 6.15
C THR A 70 -23.52 9.11 4.81
N THR A 71 -24.22 8.61 3.78
CA THR A 71 -24.26 9.25 2.46
C THR A 71 -24.91 10.63 2.53
N GLU A 72 -26.08 10.77 3.18
CA GLU A 72 -26.74 12.07 3.38
C GLU A 72 -25.82 13.08 4.08
N LEU A 73 -25.14 12.66 5.15
CA LEU A 73 -24.21 13.53 5.89
C LEU A 73 -23.03 13.95 5.00
N GLN A 74 -22.51 13.05 4.17
CA GLN A 74 -21.42 13.36 3.26
C GLN A 74 -21.85 14.34 2.16
N GLU A 75 -23.07 14.19 1.61
CA GLU A 75 -23.66 15.13 0.65
C GLU A 75 -23.87 16.52 1.27
N ASP A 76 -24.27 16.56 2.55
CA ASP A 76 -24.39 17.77 3.37
C ASP A 76 -23.03 18.42 3.75
N GLY A 77 -21.90 17.79 3.43
CA GLY A 77 -20.56 18.25 3.82
C GLY A 77 -20.18 17.97 5.28
N LYS A 78 -20.98 17.19 6.02
CA LYS A 78 -20.76 16.78 7.42
C LYS A 78 -19.86 15.55 7.50
N TYR A 79 -18.62 15.69 7.01
CA TYR A 79 -17.69 14.57 6.82
C TYR A 79 -17.26 13.88 8.12
N PHE A 80 -17.11 14.63 9.22
CA PHE A 80 -16.70 14.06 10.50
C PHE A 80 -17.81 13.18 11.09
N GLU A 81 -19.05 13.64 11.03
CA GLU A 81 -20.23 12.89 11.46
C GLU A 81 -20.47 11.67 10.56
N ALA A 82 -20.29 11.82 9.24
CA ALA A 82 -20.36 10.72 8.30
C ALA A 82 -19.36 9.61 8.68
N VAL A 83 -18.10 9.96 8.98
CA VAL A 83 -17.07 8.98 9.34
C VAL A 83 -17.30 8.36 10.73
N GLN A 84 -17.91 9.09 11.66
CA GLN A 84 -18.34 8.50 12.94
C GLN A 84 -19.41 7.43 12.74
N LEU A 85 -20.37 7.63 11.83
CA LEU A 85 -21.36 6.60 11.51
C LEU A 85 -20.76 5.44 10.71
N ALA A 86 -19.86 5.73 9.78
CA ALA A 86 -19.12 4.71 9.03
C ALA A 86 -18.37 3.73 9.93
N ASP A 87 -17.78 4.21 11.03
CA ASP A 87 -17.11 3.37 12.03
C ASP A 87 -18.07 2.32 12.64
N TRP A 88 -19.32 2.69 12.94
CA TRP A 88 -20.34 1.73 13.39
C TRP A 88 -20.63 0.64 12.35
N ILE A 89 -20.62 0.99 11.06
CA ILE A 89 -20.82 0.00 9.99
C ILE A 89 -19.70 -1.04 10.00
N THR A 90 -18.44 -0.62 10.19
CA THR A 90 -17.31 -1.56 10.29
C THR A 90 -17.44 -2.51 11.48
N LYS A 91 -17.97 -2.01 12.62
CA LYS A 91 -18.22 -2.80 13.84
C LYS A 91 -19.41 -3.75 13.69
N LEU A 92 -20.40 -3.41 12.87
CA LEU A 92 -21.55 -4.27 12.56
C LEU A 92 -21.22 -5.36 11.53
N GLN A 93 -20.27 -5.09 10.63
CA GLN A 93 -19.88 -6.01 9.55
C GLN A 93 -18.35 -6.22 9.49
N PRO A 94 -17.71 -6.67 10.59
CA PRO A 94 -16.25 -6.67 10.75
C PRO A 94 -15.53 -7.61 9.76
N HIS A 95 -16.16 -8.70 9.33
CA HIS A 95 -15.59 -9.65 8.38
C HIS A 95 -16.00 -9.38 6.92
N PHE A 96 -16.73 -8.30 6.65
CA PHE A 96 -17.06 -7.91 5.28
C PHE A 96 -16.05 -6.87 4.79
N THR A 97 -15.01 -7.35 4.11
CA THR A 97 -13.85 -6.56 3.66
C THR A 97 -14.23 -5.31 2.87
N SER A 98 -15.26 -5.40 2.03
CA SER A 98 -15.75 -4.28 1.22
C SER A 98 -16.14 -3.05 2.05
N VAL A 99 -16.63 -3.23 3.28
CA VAL A 99 -16.96 -2.08 4.17
C VAL A 99 -15.69 -1.32 4.53
N TRP A 100 -14.64 -2.03 4.97
CA TRP A 100 -13.37 -1.42 5.34
C TRP A 100 -12.71 -0.73 4.14
N VAL A 101 -12.65 -1.42 3.00
CA VAL A 101 -12.07 -0.92 1.76
C VAL A 101 -12.82 0.32 1.28
N HIS A 102 -14.15 0.28 1.23
CA HIS A 102 -14.95 1.42 0.80
C HIS A 102 -14.73 2.62 1.70
N GLN A 103 -14.75 2.44 3.03
CA GLN A 103 -14.59 3.55 3.96
C GLN A 103 -13.19 4.16 3.91
N ALA A 104 -12.15 3.33 3.84
CA ALA A 104 -10.78 3.80 3.67
C ALA A 104 -10.61 4.55 2.34
N TRP A 105 -11.13 4.00 1.24
CA TRP A 105 -11.08 4.64 -0.07
C TRP A 105 -11.84 5.96 -0.08
N ASN A 106 -13.05 6.00 0.49
CA ASN A 106 -13.86 7.22 0.57
C ASN A 106 -13.15 8.33 1.37
N MET A 107 -12.54 8.00 2.52
CA MET A 107 -11.71 8.97 3.26
C MET A 107 -10.51 9.45 2.44
N ALA A 108 -9.74 8.52 1.87
CA ALA A 108 -8.51 8.85 1.16
C ALA A 108 -8.76 9.58 -0.16
N TYR A 109 -9.81 9.29 -0.91
CA TYR A 109 -10.03 9.79 -2.27
C TYR A 109 -11.16 10.80 -2.39
N ASN A 110 -12.29 10.59 -1.72
CA ASN A 110 -13.46 11.44 -1.88
C ASN A 110 -13.51 12.58 -0.87
N ILE A 111 -13.31 12.28 0.41
CA ILE A 111 -13.41 13.24 1.50
C ILE A 111 -12.17 14.13 1.52
N SER A 112 -10.96 13.55 1.44
CA SER A 112 -9.71 14.32 1.53
C SER A 112 -9.66 15.48 0.53
N VAL A 113 -10.08 15.27 -0.72
CA VAL A 113 -10.03 16.29 -1.78
C VAL A 113 -11.07 17.41 -1.62
N LYS A 114 -11.99 17.29 -0.66
CA LYS A 114 -12.94 18.36 -0.31
C LYS A 114 -12.31 19.44 0.57
N PHE A 115 -11.13 19.17 1.14
CA PHE A 115 -10.42 20.12 1.99
C PHE A 115 -9.38 20.87 1.15
N PRO A 116 -9.39 22.22 1.14
CA PRO A 116 -8.44 22.98 0.32
C PRO A 116 -7.01 22.91 0.84
N ASN A 117 -6.82 22.79 2.15
CA ASN A 117 -5.51 22.72 2.77
C ASN A 117 -4.92 21.29 2.67
N PRO A 118 -3.76 21.11 2.03
CA PRO A 118 -3.06 19.81 1.94
C PRO A 118 -2.85 19.10 3.29
N GLU A 119 -2.71 19.86 4.37
CA GLU A 119 -2.51 19.31 5.72
C GLU A 119 -3.76 18.65 6.29
N ASP A 120 -4.94 19.21 6.00
CA ASP A 120 -6.21 18.59 6.41
C ASP A 120 -6.47 17.34 5.57
N ARG A 121 -6.11 17.37 4.28
CA ARG A 121 -6.18 16.18 3.41
C ARG A 121 -5.32 15.04 3.95
N TRP A 122 -4.12 15.35 4.45
CA TRP A 122 -3.21 14.37 5.03
C TRP A 122 -3.85 13.60 6.19
N LEU A 123 -4.61 14.27 7.06
CA LEU A 123 -5.27 13.62 8.19
C LEU A 123 -6.27 12.54 7.73
N TRP A 124 -7.02 12.80 6.66
CA TRP A 124 -7.94 11.81 6.07
C TRP A 124 -7.22 10.64 5.41
N VAL A 125 -6.13 10.91 4.67
CA VAL A 125 -5.31 9.85 4.06
C VAL A 125 -4.66 8.98 5.13
N GLN A 126 -4.13 9.59 6.19
CA GLN A 126 -3.56 8.87 7.32
C GLN A 126 -4.63 8.02 8.04
N ARG A 127 -5.82 8.58 8.28
CA ARG A 127 -6.91 7.84 8.91
C ARG A 127 -7.37 6.64 8.07
N ALA A 128 -7.37 6.76 6.74
CA ALA A 128 -7.67 5.64 5.85
C ALA A 128 -6.65 4.50 5.94
N ILE A 129 -5.36 4.84 6.04
CA ILE A 129 -4.27 3.88 6.26
C ILE A 129 -4.48 3.16 7.59
N GLU A 130 -4.74 3.91 8.67
CA GLU A 130 -4.99 3.38 10.00
C GLU A 130 -6.24 2.49 10.04
N LEU A 131 -7.32 2.88 9.35
CA LEU A 131 -8.55 2.08 9.29
C LEU A 131 -8.29 0.69 8.68
N LEU A 132 -7.57 0.60 7.57
CA LEU A 132 -7.24 -0.70 6.97
C LEU A 132 -6.22 -1.47 7.81
N ARG A 133 -5.08 -0.83 8.10
CA ARG A 133 -3.90 -1.44 8.71
C ARG A 133 -4.13 -1.82 10.18
N ASP A 134 -4.71 -0.89 10.94
CA ASP A 134 -4.78 -1.02 12.39
C ASP A 134 -6.07 -1.64 12.86
N GLU A 135 -7.16 -1.55 12.09
CA GLU A 135 -8.49 -2.04 12.49
C GLU A 135 -8.97 -3.18 11.59
N GLY A 136 -9.15 -2.92 10.29
CA GLY A 136 -9.74 -3.88 9.36
C GLY A 136 -8.96 -5.19 9.24
N MET A 137 -7.63 -5.13 9.21
CA MET A 137 -6.77 -6.32 9.16
C MET A 137 -6.82 -7.17 10.44
N ARG A 138 -7.26 -6.63 11.59
CA ARG A 138 -7.45 -7.45 12.80
C ARG A 138 -8.55 -8.49 12.60
N TYR A 139 -9.59 -8.13 11.86
CA TYR A 139 -10.73 -9.01 11.55
C TYR A 139 -10.53 -9.81 10.28
N ASN A 140 -9.69 -9.32 9.37
CA ASN A 140 -9.49 -9.87 8.02
C ASN A 140 -8.01 -10.11 7.70
N PRO A 141 -7.23 -10.81 8.54
CA PRO A 141 -5.78 -10.90 8.40
C PRO A 141 -5.32 -11.68 7.16
N HIS A 142 -6.18 -12.54 6.60
CA HIS A 142 -5.87 -13.39 5.45
C HIS A 142 -6.56 -12.94 4.15
N GLU A 143 -7.20 -11.77 4.16
CA GLU A 143 -7.92 -11.26 3.01
C GLU A 143 -6.98 -10.37 2.17
N ALA A 144 -6.51 -10.91 1.05
CA ALA A 144 -5.51 -10.27 0.17
C ALA A 144 -5.92 -8.85 -0.26
N LEU A 145 -7.21 -8.62 -0.48
CA LEU A 145 -7.76 -7.33 -0.85
C LEU A 145 -7.37 -6.23 0.15
N MET A 146 -7.36 -6.53 1.46
CA MET A 146 -6.99 -5.56 2.49
C MET A 146 -5.55 -5.06 2.31
N TYR A 147 -4.61 -5.97 2.01
CA TYR A 147 -3.21 -5.64 1.76
C TYR A 147 -3.03 -4.89 0.44
N ARG A 148 -3.76 -5.29 -0.60
CA ARG A 148 -3.74 -4.65 -1.91
C ARG A 148 -4.21 -3.21 -1.82
N GLU A 149 -5.32 -2.94 -1.14
CA GLU A 149 -5.85 -1.58 -1.01
C GLU A 149 -4.97 -0.70 -0.13
N LEU A 150 -4.39 -1.25 0.94
CA LEU A 150 -3.40 -0.52 1.73
C LEU A 150 -2.17 -0.16 0.88
N GLY A 151 -1.66 -1.11 0.10
CA GLY A 151 -0.59 -0.87 -0.85
C GLY A 151 -0.95 0.16 -1.91
N TRP A 152 -2.20 0.15 -2.40
CA TRP A 152 -2.72 1.12 -3.37
C TRP A 152 -2.79 2.54 -2.81
N ILE A 153 -3.19 2.73 -1.55
CA ILE A 153 -3.15 4.07 -0.92
C ILE A 153 -1.71 4.60 -0.87
N PHE A 154 -0.74 3.79 -0.45
CA PHE A 154 0.66 4.20 -0.46
C PHE A 154 1.16 4.49 -1.88
N GLN A 155 0.96 3.58 -2.80
CA GLN A 155 1.49 3.67 -4.16
C GLN A 155 0.82 4.76 -4.99
N HIS A 156 -0.51 4.77 -5.03
CA HIS A 156 -1.29 5.61 -5.93
C HIS A 156 -1.68 6.95 -5.29
N LYS A 157 -2.29 6.95 -4.09
CA LYS A 157 -2.72 8.20 -3.46
C LYS A 157 -1.54 9.05 -2.98
N MET A 158 -0.55 8.41 -2.34
CA MET A 158 0.60 9.13 -1.78
C MET A 158 1.78 9.18 -2.76
N GLY A 159 2.08 8.05 -3.42
CA GLY A 159 3.21 7.92 -4.32
C GLY A 159 3.00 8.67 -5.64
N ALA A 160 1.97 8.35 -6.41
CA ALA A 160 1.80 8.88 -7.77
C ALA A 160 1.66 10.42 -7.83
N TYR A 161 1.96 10.98 -9.01
CA TYR A 161 1.81 12.40 -9.33
C TYR A 161 0.40 12.72 -9.83
N LEU A 162 -0.61 12.27 -9.09
CA LEU A 162 -2.02 12.39 -9.47
C LEU A 162 -2.83 13.31 -8.55
N ASP A 163 -2.40 13.45 -7.29
CA ASP A 163 -3.02 14.34 -6.32
C ASP A 163 -2.12 15.57 -6.13
N ASP A 164 -2.64 16.78 -6.27
CA ASP A 164 -1.90 18.04 -6.10
C ASP A 164 -1.21 18.17 -4.73
N ALA A 165 -1.73 17.49 -3.70
CA ALA A 165 -1.13 17.45 -2.36
C ALA A 165 -0.20 16.24 -2.12
N HIS A 166 0.15 15.46 -3.16
CA HIS A 166 0.98 14.25 -3.01
C HIS A 166 2.33 14.52 -2.32
N MET A 167 2.95 15.69 -2.55
CA MET A 167 4.24 16.03 -1.91
C MET A 167 4.07 16.27 -0.41
N THR A 168 2.95 16.84 0.00
CA THR A 168 2.61 16.99 1.42
C THR A 168 2.46 15.63 2.09
N TYR A 169 1.76 14.69 1.45
CA TYR A 169 1.62 13.33 2.00
C TYR A 169 2.96 12.63 2.16
N LYS A 170 3.82 12.70 1.13
CA LYS A 170 5.19 12.15 1.18
C LYS A 170 6.01 12.80 2.29
N ALA A 171 5.98 14.13 2.42
CA ALA A 171 6.75 14.85 3.42
C ALA A 171 6.27 14.55 4.85
N ARG A 172 4.95 14.48 5.07
CA ARG A 172 4.36 14.14 6.37
C ARG A 172 4.70 12.72 6.77
N TRP A 173 4.56 11.77 5.86
CA TRP A 173 4.93 10.38 6.10
C TRP A 173 6.43 10.21 6.33
N ALA A 174 7.27 10.80 5.48
CA ALA A 174 8.72 10.74 5.63
C ALA A 174 9.18 11.27 6.99
N ARG A 175 8.59 12.37 7.48
CA ARG A 175 8.87 12.90 8.82
C ARG A 175 8.49 11.91 9.93
N GLN A 176 7.33 11.25 9.82
CA GLN A 176 6.91 10.25 10.80
C GLN A 176 7.83 9.01 10.81
N ILE A 177 8.36 8.62 9.66
CA ILE A 177 9.27 7.48 9.54
C ILE A 177 10.71 7.85 9.92
N GLU A 178 11.17 9.07 9.68
CA GLU A 178 12.52 9.55 10.07
C GLU A 178 12.80 9.30 11.56
N ASP A 179 11.80 9.48 12.43
CA ASP A 179 11.93 9.27 13.88
C ASP A 179 12.26 7.82 14.26
N ILE A 180 11.82 6.85 13.46
CA ILE A 180 12.00 5.41 13.72
C ILE A 180 13.01 4.74 12.78
N ILE A 181 13.28 5.32 11.62
CA ILE A 181 14.25 4.86 10.63
C ILE A 181 15.01 6.09 10.12
N PRO A 182 15.97 6.61 10.90
CA PRO A 182 16.76 7.77 10.50
C PRO A 182 17.46 7.54 9.16
N GLY A 183 17.39 8.51 8.25
CA GLY A 183 17.93 8.40 6.90
C GLY A 183 17.22 7.36 6.01
N GLY A 184 16.12 6.75 6.48
CA GLY A 184 15.29 5.80 5.74
C GLY A 184 15.97 4.47 5.39
N ARG A 185 17.12 4.18 6.02
CA ARG A 185 17.85 2.92 5.90
C ARG A 185 17.87 2.22 7.26
N PRO A 186 17.12 1.11 7.42
CA PRO A 186 17.08 0.39 8.68
C PRO A 186 18.42 -0.26 9.00
N ASP A 187 18.91 -0.05 10.23
CA ASP A 187 19.99 -0.87 10.78
C ASP A 187 19.39 -2.17 11.33
N TYR A 188 19.32 -3.19 10.47
CA TYR A 188 18.72 -4.47 10.84
C TYR A 188 19.47 -5.22 11.95
N ALA A 189 20.78 -5.00 12.10
CA ALA A 189 21.54 -5.66 13.17
C ALA A 189 21.02 -5.19 14.54
N THR A 190 20.86 -3.87 14.68
CA THR A 190 20.34 -3.22 15.89
C THR A 190 18.83 -3.44 16.07
N LEU A 191 18.04 -3.40 14.98
CA LEU A 191 16.58 -3.54 15.07
C LEU A 191 16.12 -4.97 15.36
N LEU A 192 16.87 -6.00 14.92
CA LEU A 192 16.55 -7.40 15.21
C LEU A 192 17.05 -7.84 16.59
N LYS A 193 18.06 -7.16 17.12
CA LYS A 193 18.64 -7.44 18.43
C LYS A 193 18.85 -6.12 19.18
N PRO A 194 17.77 -5.49 19.67
CA PRO A 194 17.88 -4.24 20.40
C PRO A 194 18.67 -4.45 21.71
N ASP A 195 19.72 -3.67 21.88
CA ASP A 195 20.66 -3.73 23.00
C ASP A 195 20.46 -2.59 24.03
N THR A 196 19.71 -1.56 23.66
CA THR A 196 19.37 -0.42 24.53
C THR A 196 17.87 -0.25 24.72
N ALA A 197 17.47 0.44 25.79
CA ALA A 197 16.08 0.83 26.03
C ALA A 197 15.53 1.74 24.91
N ALA A 198 16.37 2.62 24.36
CA ALA A 198 15.99 3.50 23.25
C ALA A 198 15.67 2.70 21.98
N THR A 199 16.52 1.74 21.60
CA THR A 199 16.27 0.87 20.45
C THR A 199 15.06 -0.04 20.68
N SER A 200 14.90 -0.58 21.89
CA SER A 200 13.73 -1.39 22.26
C SER A 200 12.43 -0.60 22.12
N ASN A 201 12.39 0.64 22.61
CA ASN A 201 11.25 1.52 22.48
C ASN A 201 10.98 1.89 21.01
N ARG A 202 12.03 2.14 20.22
CA ARG A 202 11.91 2.39 18.77
C ARG A 202 11.26 1.21 18.06
N VAL A 203 11.73 -0.02 18.30
CA VAL A 203 11.12 -1.25 17.73
C VAL A 203 9.67 -1.40 18.19
N ALA A 204 9.37 -1.13 19.47
CA ALA A 204 8.01 -1.15 19.97
C ALA A 204 7.10 -0.16 19.23
N ILE A 205 7.57 1.07 18.94
CA ILE A 205 6.83 2.07 18.15
C ILE A 205 6.65 1.59 16.70
N MET A 206 7.70 1.07 16.06
CA MET A 206 7.63 0.53 14.70
C MET A 206 6.53 -0.54 14.56
N VAL A 207 6.50 -1.50 15.50
CA VAL A 207 5.55 -2.62 15.48
C VAL A 207 4.16 -2.19 15.92
N SER A 208 4.03 -1.38 16.98
CA SER A 208 2.72 -1.02 17.54
C SER A 208 2.01 0.08 16.77
N LYS A 209 2.72 1.11 16.30
CA LYS A 209 2.13 2.26 15.60
C LYS A 209 2.13 2.09 14.09
N PHE A 210 3.26 1.69 13.51
CA PHE A 210 3.38 1.61 12.04
C PHE A 210 3.12 0.21 11.48
N LYS A 211 3.04 -0.79 12.36
CA LYS A 211 2.91 -2.21 12.03
C LYS A 211 4.05 -2.72 11.12
N LEU A 212 5.22 -2.08 11.26
CA LEU A 212 6.45 -2.44 10.58
C LEU A 212 7.24 -3.40 11.46
N VAL A 213 7.36 -4.65 11.00
CA VAL A 213 8.07 -5.72 11.72
C VAL A 213 9.48 -5.83 11.15
N PRO A 214 10.55 -5.57 11.94
CA PRO A 214 11.92 -5.52 11.42
C PRO A 214 12.38 -6.77 10.66
N SER A 215 11.97 -7.97 11.06
CA SER A 215 12.30 -9.22 10.33
C SER A 215 11.72 -9.23 8.92
N ILE A 216 10.45 -8.85 8.78
CA ILE A 216 9.77 -8.81 7.48
C ILE A 216 10.29 -7.65 6.64
N MET A 217 10.59 -6.50 7.25
CA MET A 217 11.27 -5.41 6.55
C MET A 217 12.60 -5.87 5.96
N LYS A 218 13.40 -6.63 6.72
CA LYS A 218 14.66 -7.20 6.24
C LYS A 218 14.43 -8.14 5.06
N GLU A 219 13.46 -9.05 5.14
CA GLU A 219 13.11 -9.94 4.02
C GLU A 219 12.73 -9.16 2.75
N VAL A 220 11.98 -8.06 2.93
CA VAL A 220 11.60 -7.14 1.85
C VAL A 220 12.85 -6.46 1.27
N ASP A 221 13.76 -5.94 2.08
CA ASP A 221 14.99 -5.31 1.58
C ASP A 221 15.95 -6.31 0.94
N ASP A 222 16.06 -7.52 1.49
CA ASP A 222 16.85 -8.61 0.91
C ASP A 222 16.33 -8.94 -0.50
N LYS A 223 15.01 -8.97 -0.70
CA LYS A 223 14.39 -9.30 -1.98
C LYS A 223 14.31 -8.12 -2.96
N TYR A 224 14.03 -6.92 -2.48
CA TYR A 224 13.63 -5.76 -3.30
C TYR A 224 14.48 -4.51 -3.06
N GLY A 225 15.22 -4.44 -1.95
CA GLY A 225 15.96 -3.26 -1.54
C GLY A 225 17.41 -3.14 -2.04
N PRO A 226 18.17 -2.14 -1.56
CA PRO A 226 17.83 -1.32 -0.40
C PRO A 226 16.73 -0.30 -0.74
N LEU A 227 15.60 -0.35 -0.03
CA LEU A 227 14.46 0.55 -0.19
C LEU A 227 14.58 1.78 0.71
N GLU A 228 14.03 2.90 0.25
CA GLU A 228 13.97 4.16 1.00
C GLU A 228 12.70 4.16 1.83
N TRP A 229 12.80 3.72 3.09
CA TRP A 229 11.62 3.42 3.92
C TRP A 229 10.82 4.67 4.31
N ARG A 230 11.33 5.87 4.07
CA ARG A 230 10.55 7.11 4.25
C ARG A 230 9.56 7.37 3.13
N LEU A 231 9.66 6.65 2.02
CA LEU A 231 8.82 6.84 0.83
C LEU A 231 7.67 5.82 0.75
N PRO A 232 6.49 6.22 0.21
CA PRO A 232 5.32 5.36 0.13
C PRO A 232 5.55 4.04 -0.61
N GLU A 233 6.39 4.04 -1.65
CA GLU A 233 6.67 2.87 -2.48
C GLU A 233 7.21 1.70 -1.65
N SER A 234 8.06 1.97 -0.65
CA SER A 234 8.59 0.94 0.26
C SER A 234 7.50 0.28 1.09
N HIS A 235 6.49 1.06 1.51
CA HIS A 235 5.34 0.54 2.24
C HIS A 235 4.37 -0.21 1.35
N ALA A 236 4.18 0.22 0.11
CA ALA A 236 3.40 -0.52 -0.88
C ALA A 236 4.00 -1.90 -1.15
N VAL A 237 5.34 -1.98 -1.30
CA VAL A 237 6.06 -3.26 -1.40
C VAL A 237 5.90 -4.08 -0.13
N TYR A 238 6.13 -3.50 1.06
CA TYR A 238 6.02 -4.22 2.34
C TYR A 238 4.63 -4.82 2.56
N TRP A 239 3.56 -4.04 2.40
CA TRP A 239 2.20 -4.51 2.63
C TRP A 239 1.77 -5.54 1.59
N SER A 240 2.18 -5.37 0.35
CA SER A 240 1.90 -6.36 -0.69
C SER A 240 2.64 -7.66 -0.44
N TYR A 241 3.92 -7.59 -0.02
CA TYR A 241 4.72 -8.75 0.36
C TYR A 241 4.10 -9.50 1.55
N ARG A 242 3.68 -8.78 2.59
CA ARG A 242 2.91 -9.35 3.71
C ARG A 242 1.65 -10.07 3.22
N GLY A 243 0.88 -9.41 2.35
CA GLY A 243 -0.32 -9.99 1.76
C GLY A 243 -0.06 -11.28 1.00
N LEU A 244 1.08 -11.42 0.31
CA LEU A 244 1.43 -12.66 -0.40
C LEU A 244 1.56 -13.85 0.55
N GLY A 245 2.16 -13.64 1.72
CA GLY A 245 2.29 -14.67 2.77
C GLY A 245 0.97 -15.03 3.45
N GLU A 246 0.05 -14.07 3.56
CA GLU A 246 -1.24 -14.24 4.25
C GLU A 246 -2.35 -14.78 3.34
N SER A 247 -2.20 -14.59 2.03
CA SER A 247 -3.18 -15.03 1.02
C SER A 247 -3.19 -16.55 0.86
N LYS A 248 -4.37 -17.15 1.02
CA LYS A 248 -4.58 -18.60 0.92
C LYS A 248 -4.69 -19.11 -0.51
N LYS A 249 -5.16 -18.27 -1.45
CA LYS A 249 -5.39 -18.64 -2.85
C LYS A 249 -4.38 -17.92 -3.75
N GLU A 250 -3.89 -18.62 -4.77
CA GLU A 250 -2.94 -18.03 -5.72
C GLU A 250 -3.58 -16.91 -6.55
N ALA A 251 -4.85 -17.04 -6.94
CA ALA A 251 -5.57 -16.00 -7.67
C ALA A 251 -5.60 -14.64 -6.94
N ASP A 252 -5.59 -14.67 -5.61
CA ASP A 252 -5.62 -13.47 -4.76
C ASP A 252 -4.23 -12.80 -4.65
N ARG A 253 -3.16 -13.53 -5.02
CA ARG A 253 -1.77 -13.04 -4.97
C ARG A 253 -1.37 -12.22 -6.19
N ALA A 254 -1.95 -12.48 -7.36
CA ALA A 254 -1.59 -11.76 -8.59
C ALA A 254 -1.74 -10.23 -8.48
N PRO A 255 -2.82 -9.68 -7.90
CA PRO A 255 -2.93 -8.23 -7.66
C PRO A 255 -1.83 -7.68 -6.75
N LEU A 256 -1.40 -8.46 -5.74
CA LEU A 256 -0.34 -8.05 -4.80
C LEU A 256 1.03 -8.04 -5.49
N ARG A 257 1.34 -9.05 -6.32
CA ARG A 257 2.57 -9.07 -7.13
C ARG A 257 2.63 -7.85 -8.06
N ARG A 258 1.50 -7.47 -8.64
CA ARG A 258 1.40 -6.27 -9.49
C ARG A 258 1.72 -4.99 -8.71
N VAL A 259 1.22 -4.83 -7.49
CA VAL A 259 1.56 -3.67 -6.63
C VAL A 259 3.05 -3.66 -6.32
N VAL A 260 3.65 -4.80 -5.97
CA VAL A 260 5.11 -4.91 -5.75
C VAL A 260 5.88 -4.48 -7.01
N PHE A 261 5.56 -5.07 -8.16
CA PHE A 261 6.22 -4.78 -9.44
C PHE A 261 6.16 -3.29 -9.80
N GLN A 262 4.96 -2.71 -9.78
CA GLN A 262 4.79 -1.30 -10.13
C GLN A 262 5.50 -0.39 -9.11
N SER A 263 5.48 -0.73 -7.81
CA SER A 263 6.18 0.03 -6.78
C SER A 263 7.70 -0.08 -6.92
N MET A 264 8.23 -1.20 -7.42
CA MET A 264 9.66 -1.37 -7.71
C MET A 264 10.15 -0.47 -8.84
N LEU A 265 9.35 -0.30 -9.89
CA LEU A 265 9.65 0.67 -10.96
C LEU A 265 9.71 2.09 -10.40
N THR A 266 8.71 2.47 -9.63
CA THR A 266 8.64 3.78 -9.01
C THR A 266 9.78 4.00 -8.00
N ALA A 267 10.11 3.01 -7.18
CA ALA A 267 11.25 3.06 -6.28
C ALA A 267 12.57 3.20 -7.04
N PHE A 268 12.70 2.64 -8.24
CA PHE A 268 13.88 2.87 -9.08
C PHE A 268 13.93 4.32 -9.56
N GLN A 269 12.82 4.85 -10.08
CA GLN A 269 12.76 6.21 -10.64
C GLN A 269 12.93 7.30 -9.58
N ARG A 270 12.40 7.09 -8.37
CA ARG A 270 12.32 8.12 -7.33
C ARG A 270 12.49 7.63 -5.88
N GLY A 271 13.19 6.50 -5.67
CA GLY A 271 13.42 5.88 -4.36
C GLY A 271 14.63 6.41 -3.58
N ARG A 272 14.98 7.68 -3.76
CA ARG A 272 15.91 8.42 -2.91
C ARG A 272 15.22 9.69 -2.45
N LEU A 273 15.37 10.02 -1.18
CA LEU A 273 14.85 11.26 -0.60
C LEU A 273 16.01 12.17 -0.20
N TYR A 274 15.98 13.39 -0.72
CA TYR A 274 16.89 14.48 -0.38
C TYR A 274 16.12 15.59 0.31
N THR A 275 16.78 16.34 1.18
CA THR A 275 16.22 17.58 1.74
C THR A 275 16.89 18.75 1.07
N ASN A 276 16.11 19.59 0.38
CA ASN A 276 16.60 20.84 -0.14
C ASN A 276 16.79 21.81 1.04
N ILE A 277 18.04 22.21 1.29
CA ILE A 277 18.40 23.03 2.45
C ILE A 277 17.79 24.44 2.34
N ALA A 278 17.69 24.98 1.13
CA ALA A 278 17.21 26.34 0.88
C ALA A 278 15.68 26.45 1.06
N THR A 279 14.92 25.53 0.49
CA THR A 279 13.45 25.54 0.55
C THR A 279 12.89 24.74 1.72
N ARG A 280 13.73 23.94 2.40
CA ARG A 280 13.34 22.94 3.41
C ARG A 280 12.30 21.94 2.90
N SER A 281 12.22 21.75 1.58
CA SER A 281 11.34 20.77 0.94
C SER A 281 12.05 19.44 0.71
N ILE A 282 11.28 18.36 0.57
CA ILE A 282 11.82 17.09 0.10
C ILE A 282 11.96 17.10 -1.42
N GLU A 283 13.02 16.48 -1.92
CA GLU A 283 13.25 16.19 -3.32
C GLU A 283 13.49 14.70 -3.51
N LEU A 284 13.13 14.19 -4.68
CA LEU A 284 13.23 12.77 -5.00
C LEU A 284 14.23 12.55 -6.11
N GLY A 285 14.92 11.41 -6.09
CA GLY A 285 15.79 11.00 -7.18
C GLY A 285 15.89 9.49 -7.31
N PRO A 286 16.57 8.99 -8.36
CA PRO A 286 16.57 7.58 -8.70
C PRO A 286 17.35 6.73 -7.70
N ASN A 287 16.86 5.52 -7.42
CA ASN A 287 17.56 4.51 -6.64
C ASN A 287 18.26 3.52 -7.58
N LEU A 288 19.48 3.86 -7.96
CA LEU A 288 20.28 3.07 -8.89
C LEU A 288 20.78 1.74 -8.28
N ASN A 289 20.70 1.57 -6.96
CA ASN A 289 21.16 0.36 -6.28
C ASN A 289 20.18 -0.81 -6.42
N ILE A 290 18.97 -0.58 -6.94
CA ILE A 290 17.96 -1.62 -7.11
C ILE A 290 17.73 -2.03 -8.56
N VAL A 291 18.56 -1.58 -9.51
CA VAL A 291 18.41 -1.90 -10.96
C VAL A 291 18.26 -3.41 -11.17
N ALA A 292 19.11 -4.22 -10.55
CA ALA A 292 19.06 -5.68 -10.65
C ALA A 292 17.73 -6.27 -10.16
N LYS A 293 17.24 -5.79 -9.01
CA LYS A 293 16.01 -6.29 -8.38
C LYS A 293 14.76 -5.80 -9.10
N THR A 294 14.78 -4.58 -9.64
CA THR A 294 13.71 -4.07 -10.51
C THR A 294 13.68 -4.82 -11.85
N SER A 295 14.84 -5.10 -12.45
CA SER A 295 14.95 -5.98 -13.64
C SER A 295 14.35 -7.35 -13.37
N LYS A 296 14.70 -7.96 -12.23
CA LYS A 296 14.12 -9.24 -11.81
C LYS A 296 12.61 -9.16 -11.62
N ALA A 297 12.08 -8.06 -11.07
CA ALA A 297 10.64 -7.90 -10.91
C ALA A 297 9.89 -7.89 -12.26
N TYR A 298 10.48 -7.34 -13.33
CA TYR A 298 9.94 -7.47 -14.68
C TYR A 298 9.94 -8.92 -15.15
N GLU A 299 11.06 -9.62 -14.98
CA GLU A 299 11.22 -11.03 -15.40
C GLU A 299 10.25 -11.96 -14.67
N ASP A 300 10.07 -11.76 -13.37
CA ASP A 300 9.10 -12.51 -12.57
C ASP A 300 7.66 -12.24 -13.09
N MET A 301 7.30 -11.00 -13.45
CA MET A 301 5.99 -10.69 -14.04
C MET A 301 5.79 -11.28 -15.45
N MET A 302 6.85 -11.34 -16.26
CA MET A 302 6.81 -12.01 -17.57
C MET A 302 6.56 -13.52 -17.42
N ALA A 303 7.14 -14.14 -16.40
CA ALA A 303 6.96 -15.56 -16.11
C ALA A 303 5.59 -15.86 -15.49
N ASP A 304 5.06 -14.96 -14.67
CA ASP A 304 3.80 -15.16 -13.94
C ASP A 304 2.54 -14.95 -14.82
N ASP A 305 2.62 -14.19 -15.92
CA ASP A 305 1.49 -13.88 -16.80
C ASP A 305 1.88 -13.98 -18.28
N GLU A 306 1.83 -15.19 -18.83
CA GLU A 306 2.17 -15.48 -20.24
C GLU A 306 1.41 -14.60 -21.24
N LYS A 307 0.16 -14.24 -20.94
CA LYS A 307 -0.68 -13.42 -21.84
C LYS A 307 -0.20 -11.97 -21.89
N MET A 308 0.41 -11.49 -20.82
CA MET A 308 0.93 -10.13 -20.70
C MET A 308 2.46 -10.08 -20.81
N ALA A 309 3.12 -11.21 -21.05
CA ALA A 309 4.58 -11.31 -21.09
C ALA A 309 5.21 -10.31 -22.08
N ASP A 310 4.65 -10.17 -23.28
CA ASP A 310 5.15 -9.21 -24.28
C ASP A 310 5.01 -7.75 -23.83
N HIS A 311 3.93 -7.42 -23.13
CA HIS A 311 3.73 -6.09 -22.55
C HIS A 311 4.77 -5.80 -21.47
N PHE A 312 5.05 -6.76 -20.58
CA PHE A 312 6.11 -6.64 -19.58
C PHE A 312 7.49 -6.60 -20.20
N ALA A 313 7.76 -7.37 -21.27
CA ALA A 313 9.03 -7.36 -22.00
C ALA A 313 9.31 -5.99 -22.63
N LYS A 314 8.31 -5.37 -23.27
CA LYS A 314 8.41 -4.01 -23.79
C LYS A 314 8.71 -3.00 -22.68
N GLY A 315 8.03 -3.13 -21.54
CA GLY A 315 8.28 -2.30 -20.36
C GLY A 315 9.69 -2.50 -19.79
N HIS A 316 10.16 -3.75 -19.71
CA HIS A 316 11.49 -4.10 -19.19
C HIS A 316 12.59 -3.51 -20.05
N LYS A 317 12.47 -3.59 -21.39
CA LYS A 317 13.39 -2.95 -22.33
C LYS A 317 13.51 -1.45 -22.07
N ASN A 318 12.38 -0.75 -21.91
CA ASN A 318 12.38 0.68 -21.64
C ASN A 318 13.01 1.01 -20.28
N PHE A 319 12.70 0.22 -19.25
CA PHE A 319 13.34 0.34 -17.94
C PHE A 319 14.86 0.15 -18.03
N LEU A 320 15.35 -0.86 -18.76
CA LEU A 320 16.79 -1.08 -18.92
C LEU A 320 17.47 0.09 -19.63
N ARG A 321 16.83 0.67 -20.65
CA ARG A 321 17.31 1.87 -21.34
C ARG A 321 17.43 3.06 -20.37
N ASP A 322 16.41 3.30 -19.55
CA ASP A 322 16.44 4.35 -18.52
C ASP A 322 17.51 4.07 -17.45
N ALA A 323 17.67 2.81 -17.03
CA ALA A 323 18.68 2.41 -16.06
C ALA A 323 20.11 2.63 -16.55
N VAL A 324 20.41 2.23 -17.79
CA VAL A 324 21.72 2.48 -18.42
C VAL A 324 22.03 3.96 -18.45
N TYR A 325 21.05 4.77 -18.88
CA TYR A 325 21.19 6.22 -18.94
C TYR A 325 21.43 6.86 -17.56
N PHE A 326 20.63 6.50 -16.54
CA PHE A 326 20.81 7.05 -15.20
C PHE A 326 22.13 6.61 -14.54
N LEU A 327 22.57 5.36 -14.78
CA LEU A 327 23.86 4.88 -14.31
C LEU A 327 25.02 5.63 -14.98
N TYR A 328 24.95 5.83 -16.29
CA TYR A 328 25.99 6.55 -17.05
C TYR A 328 26.14 7.99 -16.55
N THR A 329 25.04 8.74 -16.47
CA THR A 329 25.04 10.14 -15.98
C THR A 329 25.39 10.28 -14.50
N SER A 330 25.38 9.19 -13.73
CA SER A 330 25.79 9.15 -12.32
C SER A 330 27.20 8.61 -12.11
N ASN A 331 28.05 8.63 -13.14
CA ASN A 331 29.44 8.15 -13.12
C ASN A 331 29.57 6.65 -12.71
N ARG A 332 28.56 5.83 -13.02
CA ARG A 332 28.54 4.37 -12.80
C ARG A 332 28.68 3.62 -14.13
N GLU A 333 29.63 4.05 -14.96
CA GLU A 333 29.81 3.58 -16.34
C GLU A 333 29.99 2.07 -16.46
N LYS A 334 30.71 1.43 -15.52
CA LYS A 334 30.89 -0.04 -15.52
C LYS A 334 29.57 -0.78 -15.40
N GLU A 335 28.68 -0.30 -14.54
CA GLU A 335 27.35 -0.91 -14.38
C GLU A 335 26.44 -0.55 -15.55
N ALA A 336 26.53 0.68 -16.07
CA ALA A 336 25.82 1.07 -17.28
C ALA A 336 26.20 0.18 -18.46
N ALA A 337 27.49 -0.12 -18.66
CA ALA A 337 27.98 -1.02 -19.70
C ALA A 337 27.46 -2.44 -19.52
N GLN A 338 27.45 -2.96 -18.28
CA GLN A 338 26.89 -4.27 -17.96
C GLN A 338 25.40 -4.36 -18.33
N TRP A 339 24.60 -3.38 -17.91
CA TRP A 339 23.17 -3.36 -18.21
C TRP A 339 22.86 -3.09 -19.68
N TRP A 340 23.71 -2.34 -20.37
CA TRP A 340 23.59 -2.11 -21.81
C TRP A 340 23.85 -3.38 -22.60
N ALA A 341 24.92 -4.12 -22.28
CA ALA A 341 25.20 -5.42 -22.86
C ALA A 341 24.05 -6.42 -22.60
N TYR A 342 23.48 -6.42 -21.39
CA TYR A 342 22.31 -7.24 -21.08
C TYR A 342 21.09 -6.86 -21.93
N CYS A 343 20.79 -5.56 -22.03
CA CYS A 343 19.69 -5.04 -22.84
C CYS A 343 19.85 -5.41 -24.32
N GLN A 344 21.04 -5.23 -24.89
CA GLN A 344 21.35 -5.62 -26.27
C GLN A 344 21.16 -7.12 -26.49
N LYS A 345 21.69 -7.94 -25.58
CA LYS A 345 21.57 -9.40 -25.70
C LYS A 345 20.12 -9.87 -25.62
N LYS A 346 19.32 -9.33 -24.69
CA LYS A 346 17.95 -9.77 -24.44
C LYS A 346 16.95 -9.23 -25.46
N TYR A 347 17.19 -8.01 -25.97
CA TYR A 347 16.25 -7.27 -26.80
C TYR A 347 16.81 -6.84 -28.15
N ALA A 348 17.81 -7.55 -28.69
CA ALA A 348 18.47 -7.25 -29.97
C ALA A 348 17.45 -6.92 -31.09
N ASP A 349 16.47 -7.81 -31.28
CA ASP A 349 15.45 -7.67 -32.33
C ASP A 349 14.45 -6.52 -32.09
N GLN A 350 14.41 -5.96 -30.88
CA GLN A 350 13.49 -4.91 -30.48
C GLN A 350 14.14 -3.54 -30.30
N LEU A 351 15.46 -3.44 -30.46
CA LEU A 351 16.22 -2.19 -30.30
C LEU A 351 16.29 -1.37 -31.59
N GLY A 352 15.98 -1.96 -32.74
CA GLY A 352 16.04 -1.27 -34.04
C GLY A 352 17.44 -0.69 -34.26
N ASP A 353 17.51 0.59 -34.64
CA ASP A 353 18.77 1.31 -34.90
C ASP A 353 19.70 1.37 -33.67
N GLN A 354 19.18 1.15 -32.46
CA GLN A 354 19.98 1.14 -31.24
C GLN A 354 20.74 -0.18 -31.04
N ALA A 355 20.43 -1.22 -31.81
CA ALA A 355 21.12 -2.50 -31.73
C ALA A 355 22.60 -2.34 -32.12
N GLY A 356 23.51 -2.81 -31.27
CA GLY A 356 24.96 -2.72 -31.51
C GLY A 356 25.58 -1.34 -31.29
N MET A 357 24.82 -0.31 -30.89
CA MET A 357 25.39 0.99 -30.53
C MET A 357 26.35 0.88 -29.33
N SER A 358 27.41 1.70 -29.31
CA SER A 358 28.25 1.86 -28.12
C SER A 358 27.43 2.45 -26.95
N LEU A 359 27.91 2.24 -25.72
CA LEU A 359 27.27 2.81 -24.53
C LEU A 359 27.24 4.34 -24.62
N GLU A 360 28.35 4.95 -25.03
CA GLU A 360 28.53 6.39 -25.12
C GLU A 360 27.57 6.99 -26.15
N THR A 361 27.48 6.37 -27.35
CA THR A 361 26.54 6.81 -28.39
C THR A 361 25.09 6.72 -27.90
N PHE A 362 24.72 5.61 -27.25
CA PHE A 362 23.38 5.45 -26.69
C PHE A 362 23.08 6.49 -25.60
N ALA A 363 24.00 6.68 -24.65
CA ALA A 363 23.80 7.58 -23.52
C ALA A 363 23.70 9.06 -23.97
N VAL A 364 24.55 9.49 -24.90
CA VAL A 364 24.50 10.86 -25.46
C VAL A 364 23.21 11.09 -26.24
N ALA A 365 22.77 10.11 -27.04
CA ALA A 365 21.49 10.19 -27.74
C ALA A 365 20.33 10.31 -26.74
N LYS A 366 20.37 9.56 -25.63
CA LYS A 366 19.32 9.59 -24.61
C LYS A 366 19.28 10.90 -23.82
N VAL A 367 20.43 11.47 -23.47
CA VAL A 367 20.52 12.84 -22.90
C VAL A 367 19.87 13.85 -23.84
N SER A 368 20.16 13.76 -25.14
CA SER A 368 19.64 14.70 -26.13
C SER A 368 18.13 14.56 -26.33
N GLU A 369 17.61 13.33 -26.28
CA GLU A 369 16.16 13.05 -26.28
C GLU A 369 15.50 13.64 -25.03
N ASP A 370 16.00 13.30 -23.84
CA ASP A 370 15.39 13.68 -22.56
C ASP A 370 15.52 15.18 -22.26
N ALA A 371 16.57 15.86 -22.72
CA ALA A 371 16.70 17.32 -22.60
C ALA A 371 15.68 18.08 -23.47
N ASN A 372 15.19 17.44 -24.54
CA ASN A 372 14.13 17.97 -25.39
C ASN A 372 12.73 17.56 -24.90
N GLU A 373 12.62 16.62 -23.94
CA GLU A 373 11.35 16.23 -23.31
C GLU A 373 11.03 17.10 -22.09
N THR A 374 9.76 17.49 -21.93
CA THR A 374 9.24 18.34 -20.84
C THR A 374 9.11 17.65 -19.46
N SER A 375 9.85 16.57 -19.20
CA SER A 375 9.77 15.83 -17.93
C SER A 375 10.67 16.44 -16.85
N THR A 376 10.08 17.07 -15.84
CA THR A 376 10.80 17.73 -14.74
C THR A 376 11.75 16.79 -13.99
N ASP A 377 11.37 15.53 -13.78
CA ASP A 377 12.21 14.55 -13.08
C ASP A 377 13.44 14.15 -13.92
N ARG A 378 13.26 13.99 -15.24
CA ARG A 378 14.37 13.69 -16.16
C ARG A 378 15.34 14.86 -16.26
N ILE A 379 14.83 16.08 -16.35
CA ILE A 379 15.65 17.31 -16.34
C ILE A 379 16.43 17.42 -15.03
N LYS A 380 15.83 17.10 -13.88
CA LYS A 380 16.53 17.09 -12.58
C LYS A 380 17.66 16.06 -12.56
N VAL A 381 17.46 14.87 -13.12
CA VAL A 381 18.52 13.85 -13.24
C VAL A 381 19.67 14.37 -14.10
N ILE A 382 19.38 15.00 -15.25
CA ILE A 382 20.40 15.62 -16.11
C ILE A 382 21.21 16.65 -15.32
N ILE A 383 20.53 17.61 -14.68
CA ILE A 383 21.21 18.69 -13.95
C ILE A 383 22.03 18.11 -12.78
N THR A 384 21.46 17.19 -12.01
CA THR A 384 22.15 16.60 -10.86
C THR A 384 23.36 15.77 -11.29
N GLY A 385 23.25 14.99 -12.37
CA GLY A 385 24.37 14.22 -12.93
C GLY A 385 25.48 15.11 -13.47
N LEU A 386 25.14 16.16 -14.22
CA LEU A 386 26.11 17.14 -14.72
C LEU A 386 26.82 17.88 -13.57
N LEU A 387 26.08 18.27 -12.53
CA LEU A 387 26.67 18.86 -11.32
C LEU A 387 27.60 17.87 -10.62
N ALA A 388 27.22 16.59 -10.52
CA ALA A 388 28.08 15.57 -9.92
C ALA A 388 29.40 15.42 -10.68
N GLN A 389 29.35 15.37 -12.01
CA GLN A 389 30.51 15.26 -12.88
C GLN A 389 31.41 16.52 -12.83
N GLY A 390 30.81 17.70 -12.76
CA GLY A 390 31.53 18.98 -12.76
C GLY A 390 32.15 19.37 -11.40
N PHE A 391 31.59 18.90 -10.28
CA PHE A 391 32.03 19.30 -8.94
C PHE A 391 32.70 18.20 -8.11
N PHE A 392 32.58 16.93 -8.50
CA PHE A 392 33.16 15.79 -7.76
C PHE A 392 34.06 14.89 -8.65
N SER A 393 34.59 15.43 -9.75
CA SER A 393 35.64 14.79 -10.54
C SER A 393 37.00 14.76 -9.83
#